data_AF-A0A923CWK8-F1
#
_entry.id   AF-A0A923CWK8-F1
#
_cell.length_a   1.000
_cell.length_b   1.000
_cell.length_c   1.000
_cell.angle_alpha   90.00
_cell.angle_beta   90.00
_cell.angle_gamma   90.00
#
_symmetry.space_group_name_H-M   'P 1'
#
loop_
_entity.id
_entity.type
_entity.pdbx_description
1 polymer ?
#
loop_
_entity_poly.entity_id
_entity_poly.type
_entity_poly.pdbx_seq_one_letter_code
_entity_poly.pdbx_strand_id
1 'polypeptide(L)'
;MVWEKAREDWADEFEGHALSMLDLYCKTLSDLGYDPVPYPDIDERVGSSVSAGGKFDALNHAHWMCREARGFIRQNRREKAYRWIGTIQGILWLGGVFSIAELRKHNELPPEEWGDRRKKPRQSSEGLLRPSD
;
A
#
# COMPACT_ATOMS: atom_id res chain seq x y z
N MET A 1 21.75 -17.12 -7.84
CA MET A 1 21.83 -16.37 -9.11
C MET A 1 20.48 -16.13 -9.79
N VAL A 2 19.80 -17.10 -10.42
CA VAL A 2 18.52 -16.80 -11.14
C VAL A 2 17.40 -16.31 -10.20
N TRP A 3 17.30 -16.90 -9.01
CA TRP A 3 16.27 -16.56 -8.01
C TRP A 3 16.52 -15.25 -7.26
N GLU A 4 17.78 -14.81 -7.17
CA GLU A 4 18.12 -13.54 -6.51
C GLU A 4 17.81 -12.36 -7.44
N LYS A 5 18.19 -12.48 -8.72
CA LYS A 5 17.86 -11.50 -9.75
C LYS A 5 16.34 -11.35 -9.93
N ALA A 6 15.61 -12.46 -10.02
CA ALA A 6 14.14 -12.41 -10.10
C ALA A 6 13.49 -11.74 -8.86
N ARG A 7 14.10 -11.86 -7.68
CA ARG A 7 13.61 -11.21 -6.46
C ARG A 7 13.92 -9.72 -6.42
N GLU A 8 15.03 -9.32 -7.02
CA GLU A 8 15.49 -7.94 -7.13
C GLU A 8 14.66 -7.19 -8.19
N ASP A 9 14.50 -7.77 -9.37
CA ASP A 9 13.63 -7.25 -10.44
C ASP A 9 12.18 -7.07 -9.94
N TRP A 10 11.63 -8.08 -9.23
CA TRP A 10 10.33 -7.98 -8.58
C TRP A 10 10.25 -6.87 -7.53
N ALA A 11 11.32 -6.65 -6.78
CA ALA A 11 11.31 -5.60 -5.77
C ALA A 11 11.27 -4.20 -6.40
N ASP A 12 11.98 -4.00 -7.50
CA ASP A 12 12.06 -2.73 -8.20
C ASP A 12 10.73 -2.36 -8.88
N GLU A 13 10.02 -3.33 -9.46
CA GLU A 13 8.68 -3.12 -10.02
C GLU A 13 7.66 -2.72 -8.95
N PHE A 14 7.72 -3.37 -7.79
CA PHE A 14 6.88 -3.04 -6.64
C PHE A 14 7.18 -1.65 -6.09
N GLU A 15 8.45 -1.25 -6.04
CA GLU A 15 8.85 0.11 -5.63
C GLU A 15 8.33 1.16 -6.62
N GLY A 16 8.49 0.92 -7.92
CA GLY A 16 7.97 1.80 -8.97
C GLY A 16 6.44 1.98 -8.88
N HIS A 17 5.72 0.89 -8.62
CA HIS A 17 4.27 0.92 -8.41
C HIS A 17 3.88 1.70 -7.14
N ALA A 18 4.57 1.45 -6.02
CA ALA A 18 4.34 2.18 -4.79
C ALA A 18 4.59 3.69 -4.94
N LEU A 19 5.65 4.08 -5.65
CA LEU A 19 5.94 5.49 -5.96
C LEU A 19 4.84 6.09 -6.84
N SER A 20 4.37 5.36 -7.84
CA SER A 20 3.27 5.81 -8.71
C SER A 20 1.97 6.05 -7.94
N MET A 21 1.63 5.19 -6.98
CA MET A 21 0.49 5.42 -6.08
C MET A 21 0.67 6.70 -5.25
N LEU A 22 1.86 6.90 -4.66
CA LEU A 22 2.15 8.08 -3.85
C LEU A 22 2.09 9.37 -4.68
N ASP A 23 2.50 9.32 -5.96
CA ASP A 23 2.39 10.42 -6.91
C ASP A 23 0.93 10.75 -7.22
N LEU A 24 0.10 9.74 -7.50
CA LEU A 24 -1.34 9.91 -7.68
C LEU A 24 -2.00 10.57 -6.47
N TYR A 25 -1.69 10.10 -5.25
CA TYR A 25 -2.30 10.61 -4.03
C TYR A 25 -1.85 12.04 -3.72
N CYS A 26 -0.55 12.33 -3.83
CA CYS A 26 -0.03 13.70 -3.70
C CYS A 26 -0.71 14.66 -4.67
N LYS A 27 -0.76 14.28 -5.96
CA LYS A 27 -1.37 15.13 -6.98
C LYS A 27 -2.85 15.38 -6.68
N THR A 28 -3.60 14.32 -6.36
CA THR A 28 -5.03 14.43 -6.06
C THR A 28 -5.29 15.34 -4.86
N LEU A 29 -4.54 15.18 -3.78
CA LEU A 29 -4.70 16.02 -2.58
C LEU A 29 -4.33 17.48 -2.86
N SER A 30 -3.26 17.71 -3.63
CA SER A 30 -2.88 19.07 -4.06
C SER A 30 -3.95 19.72 -4.94
N ASP A 31 -4.51 18.98 -5.90
CA ASP A 31 -5.55 19.48 -6.80
C ASP A 31 -6.86 19.82 -6.04
N LEU A 32 -7.12 19.11 -4.94
CA LEU A 32 -8.25 19.37 -4.04
C LEU A 32 -7.99 20.50 -3.02
N GLY A 33 -6.78 21.09 -3.02
CA GLY A 33 -6.42 22.21 -2.14
C GLY A 33 -5.93 21.82 -0.75
N TYR A 34 -5.45 20.59 -0.55
CA TYR A 34 -4.84 20.16 0.70
C TYR A 34 -3.33 20.39 0.71
N ASP A 35 -2.83 20.96 1.81
CA ASP A 35 -1.41 21.22 2.02
C ASP A 35 -0.73 20.04 2.74
N PRO A 36 0.55 19.73 2.45
CA PRO A 36 1.27 18.64 3.11
C PRO A 36 1.74 19.05 4.51
N VAL A 37 0.81 19.05 5.47
CA VAL A 37 1.05 19.48 6.85
C VAL A 37 1.02 18.28 7.82
N PRO A 38 2.07 18.03 8.61
CA PRO A 38 2.03 17.00 9.64
C PRO A 38 1.07 17.40 10.77
N TYR A 39 0.57 16.42 11.53
CA TYR A 39 -0.10 16.76 12.78
C TYR A 39 0.92 17.36 13.76
N PRO A 40 0.60 18.50 14.40
CA PRO A 40 1.49 19.14 15.35
C PRO A 40 1.63 18.32 16.64
N ASP A 41 0.58 17.62 17.06
CA ASP A 41 0.59 16.70 18.18
C ASP A 41 -0.41 15.55 17.97
N ILE A 42 0.08 14.31 17.98
CA ILE A 42 -0.73 13.11 17.73
C ILE A 42 -1.45 12.69 19.02
N ASP A 43 -0.84 12.94 20.18
CA ASP A 43 -1.35 12.49 21.47
C ASP A 43 -2.55 13.34 21.92
N GLU A 44 -2.59 14.62 21.53
CA GLU A 44 -3.70 15.51 21.83
C GLU A 44 -5.02 15.13 21.15
N ARG A 45 -5.00 14.29 20.11
CA ARG A 45 -6.20 13.93 19.32
C ARG A 45 -6.85 12.60 19.72
N VAL A 46 -6.23 11.83 20.63
CA VAL A 46 -6.79 10.55 21.08
C VAL A 46 -8.05 10.82 21.93
N GLY A 47 -9.23 10.52 21.38
CA GLY A 47 -10.52 10.65 22.08
C GLY A 47 -11.33 11.91 21.77
N SER A 48 -10.84 12.79 20.88
CA SER A 48 -11.60 13.96 20.42
C SER A 48 -12.63 13.59 19.35
N SER A 49 -13.84 14.15 19.40
CA SER A 49 -14.86 13.93 18.37
C SER A 49 -14.43 14.58 17.05
N VAL A 50 -14.52 13.82 15.95
CA VAL A 50 -14.09 14.28 14.62
C VAL A 50 -15.12 15.28 14.09
N SER A 51 -14.88 16.57 14.30
CA SER A 51 -15.59 17.65 13.61
C SER A 51 -15.11 17.75 12.15
N ALA A 52 -15.77 18.58 11.33
CA ALA A 52 -15.34 18.83 9.94
C ALA A 52 -13.87 19.29 9.81
N GLY A 53 -13.32 19.95 10.84
CA GLY A 53 -11.89 20.29 10.91
C GLY A 53 -11.00 19.03 10.96
N GLY A 54 -11.44 17.98 11.64
CA GLY A 54 -10.73 16.71 11.70
C GLY A 54 -10.55 16.03 10.35
N LYS A 55 -11.53 16.16 9.43
CA LYS A 55 -11.40 15.65 8.06
C LYS A 55 -10.35 16.42 7.26
N PHE A 56 -10.42 17.77 7.29
CA PHE A 56 -9.49 18.61 6.54
C PHE A 56 -8.04 18.39 7.01
N ASP A 57 -7.84 18.35 8.32
CA ASP A 57 -6.52 18.11 8.90
C ASP A 57 -6.00 16.69 8.56
N ALA A 58 -6.87 15.69 8.56
CA ALA A 58 -6.48 14.32 8.18
C ALA A 58 -6.00 14.23 6.74
N LEU A 59 -6.64 14.97 5.82
CA LEU A 59 -6.25 14.97 4.41
C LEU A 59 -4.95 15.77 4.17
N ASN A 60 -4.74 16.87 4.89
CA ASN A 60 -3.44 17.55 4.92
C ASN A 60 -2.34 16.63 5.46
N HIS A 61 -2.65 15.89 6.52
CA HIS A 61 -1.72 14.92 7.10
C HIS A 61 -1.40 13.78 6.14
N ALA A 62 -2.41 13.23 5.46
CA ALA A 62 -2.22 12.21 4.43
C ALA A 62 -1.32 12.73 3.30
N HIS A 63 -1.44 14.00 2.92
CA HIS A 63 -0.58 14.62 1.92
C HIS A 63 0.88 14.67 2.41
N TRP A 64 1.13 15.08 3.65
CA TRP A 64 2.46 15.00 4.26
C TRP A 64 2.98 13.55 4.31
N MET A 65 2.16 12.59 4.74
CA MET A 65 2.53 11.18 4.83
C MET A 65 2.97 10.61 3.49
N CYS A 66 2.39 11.05 2.38
CA CYS A 66 2.81 10.61 1.04
C CYS A 66 4.29 10.95 0.77
N ARG A 67 4.76 12.11 1.22
CA ARG A 67 6.17 12.53 1.06
C ARG A 67 7.10 11.70 1.93
N GLU A 68 6.72 11.42 3.17
CA GLU A 68 7.50 10.59 4.09
C GLU A 68 7.57 9.13 3.63
N ALA A 69 6.48 8.59 3.09
CA ALA A 69 6.44 7.24 2.56
C ALA A 69 7.45 7.05 1.40
N ARG A 70 7.61 8.05 0.52
CA ARG A 70 8.69 8.06 -0.49
C ARG A 70 10.08 7.99 0.15
N GLY A 71 10.27 8.69 1.27
CA GLY A 71 11.50 8.62 2.06
C GLY A 71 11.81 7.21 2.55
N PHE A 72 10.79 6.47 3.03
CA PHE A 72 10.98 5.08 3.45
C PHE A 72 11.33 4.15 2.29
N ILE A 73 10.74 4.35 1.10
CA ILE A 73 11.10 3.57 -0.10
C ILE A 73 12.59 3.81 -0.44
N ARG A 74 13.03 5.07 -0.51
CA ARG A 74 14.44 5.43 -0.80
C ARG A 74 15.44 4.88 0.22
N GLN A 75 15.01 4.69 1.47
CA GLN A 75 15.82 4.12 2.55
C GLN A 75 15.75 2.58 2.58
N ASN A 76 15.14 1.92 1.59
CA ASN A 76 14.87 0.49 1.56
C ASN A 76 14.04 -0.01 2.77
N ARG A 77 13.23 0.86 3.39
CA ARG A 77 12.34 0.55 4.52
C ARG A 77 10.94 0.18 4.02
N ARG A 78 10.88 -0.80 3.12
CA ARG A 78 9.67 -1.18 2.35
C ARG A 78 8.47 -1.49 3.23
N GLU A 79 8.62 -2.35 4.25
CA GLU A 79 7.52 -2.73 5.15
C GLU A 79 6.90 -1.52 5.87
N LYS A 80 7.73 -0.52 6.19
CA LYS A 80 7.23 0.72 6.80
C LYS A 80 6.50 1.58 5.77
N ALA A 81 7.05 1.70 4.57
CA ALA A 81 6.40 2.40 3.46
C ALA A 81 5.00 1.83 3.16
N TYR A 82 4.88 0.50 3.04
CA TYR A 82 3.60 -0.15 2.76
C TYR A 82 2.56 0.03 3.88
N ARG A 83 2.99 -0.05 5.15
CA ARG A 83 2.10 0.27 6.27
C ARG A 83 1.57 1.70 6.17
N TRP A 84 2.42 2.65 5.81
CA TRP A 84 2.03 4.05 5.63
C TRP A 84 1.10 4.24 4.43
N ILE A 85 1.35 3.56 3.31
CA ILE A 85 0.45 3.57 2.15
C ILE A 85 -0.95 3.08 2.54
N GLY A 86 -1.05 1.98 3.30
CA GLY A 86 -2.33 1.49 3.82
C GLY A 86 -3.05 2.51 4.70
N THR A 87 -2.32 3.20 5.59
CA THR A 87 -2.90 4.28 6.41
C THR A 87 -3.40 5.45 5.55
N ILE A 88 -2.60 5.90 4.58
CA ILE A 88 -2.97 6.96 3.63
C ILE A 88 -4.26 6.57 2.89
N GLN A 89 -4.34 5.35 2.37
CA GLN A 89 -5.54 4.83 1.70
C GLN A 89 -6.76 4.83 2.60
N GLY A 90 -6.60 4.44 3.88
CA GLY A 90 -7.67 4.52 4.88
C GLY A 90 -8.18 5.95 5.08
N ILE A 91 -7.28 6.93 5.18
CA ILE A 91 -7.64 8.34 5.32
C ILE A 91 -8.34 8.86 4.07
N LEU A 92 -7.83 8.54 2.87
CA LEU A 92 -8.42 8.95 1.59
C LEU A 92 -9.85 8.40 1.42
N TRP A 93 -10.08 7.16 1.85
CA TRP A 93 -11.41 6.55 1.84
C TRP A 93 -12.37 7.22 2.81
N LEU A 94 -11.97 7.38 4.07
CA LEU A 94 -12.80 8.07 5.08
C LEU A 94 -13.05 9.54 4.73
N GLY A 95 -12.09 10.17 4.05
CA GLY A 95 -12.22 11.52 3.50
C GLY A 95 -13.09 11.60 2.25
N GLY A 96 -13.54 10.48 1.69
CA GLY A 96 -14.34 10.44 0.46
C GLY A 96 -13.60 10.91 -0.79
N VAL A 97 -12.26 10.85 -0.79
CA VAL A 97 -11.42 11.18 -1.96
C VAL A 97 -11.45 10.05 -2.98
N PHE A 98 -11.43 8.79 -2.50
CA PHE A 98 -11.55 7.60 -3.32
C PHE A 98 -12.53 6.61 -2.69
N SER A 99 -13.20 5.85 -3.55
CA SER A 99 -13.94 4.66 -3.16
C SER A 99 -13.00 3.48 -2.87
N ILE A 100 -13.48 2.51 -2.08
CA ILE A 100 -12.73 1.27 -1.82
C ILE A 100 -12.43 0.48 -3.10
N ALA A 101 -13.29 0.61 -4.12
CA ALA A 101 -13.10 -0.05 -5.41
C ALA A 101 -11.94 0.57 -6.20
N GLU A 102 -11.80 1.91 -6.17
CA GLU A 102 -10.66 2.60 -6.78
C GLU A 102 -9.36 2.26 -6.04
N LEU A 103 -9.36 2.29 -4.71
CA LEU A 103 -8.19 1.94 -3.90
C LEU A 103 -7.75 0.48 -4.12
N ARG A 104 -8.70 -0.45 -4.29
CA ARG A 104 -8.37 -1.82 -4.68
C ARG A 104 -7.64 -1.87 -6.02
N LYS A 105 -8.14 -1.16 -7.05
CA LYS A 105 -7.48 -1.10 -8.36
C LYS A 105 -6.08 -0.50 -8.28
N HIS A 106 -5.87 0.48 -7.42
CA HIS A 106 -4.53 1.05 -7.23
C HIS A 106 -3.53 0.02 -6.66
N ASN A 107 -3.99 -1.01 -5.96
CA ASN A 107 -3.15 -2.09 -5.44
C ASN A 107 -2.98 -3.26 -6.44
N GLU A 108 -3.68 -3.23 -7.57
CA GLU A 108 -3.55 -4.25 -8.61
C GLU A 108 -2.29 -3.93 -9.45
N LEU A 109 -1.29 -4.81 -9.37
CA LEU A 109 -0.13 -4.77 -10.26
C LEU A 109 -0.55 -5.10 -11.70
N PRO A 110 0.16 -4.58 -12.72
CA PRO A 110 -0.18 -4.86 -14.12
C PRO A 110 -0.26 -6.37 -14.39
N PRO A 111 -1.18 -6.83 -15.26
CA PRO A 111 -1.53 -8.25 -15.39
C PRO A 111 -0.43 -9.19 -15.90
N GLU A 112 0.74 -8.70 -16.33
CA GLU A 112 1.75 -9.55 -16.98
C GLU A 112 2.52 -10.49 -16.03
N GLU A 113 2.34 -10.38 -14.72
CA GLU A 113 3.15 -11.17 -13.76
C GLU A 113 2.37 -12.18 -12.91
N TRP A 114 1.04 -12.22 -13.01
CA TRP A 114 0.25 -13.23 -12.31
C TRP A 114 0.17 -14.53 -13.12
N GLY A 115 1.32 -15.18 -13.31
CA GLY A 115 1.37 -16.59 -13.68
C GLY A 115 0.66 -17.43 -12.61
N ASP A 116 -0.60 -17.75 -12.88
CA ASP A 116 -1.45 -18.82 -12.32
C ASP A 116 -0.92 -19.60 -11.10
N ARG A 117 -0.72 -18.93 -9.96
CA ARG A 117 -0.46 -19.62 -8.68
C ARG A 117 -1.70 -20.32 -8.09
N ARG A 118 -2.86 -20.22 -8.76
CA ARG A 118 -4.12 -20.86 -8.35
C ARG A 118 -4.27 -22.28 -8.90
N LYS A 119 -3.40 -22.74 -9.81
CA LYS A 119 -3.36 -24.13 -10.31
C LYS A 119 -2.19 -24.96 -9.76
N LYS A 120 -1.99 -25.01 -8.43
CA LYS A 120 -1.30 -26.19 -7.87
C LYS A 120 -2.35 -27.30 -7.70
N PRO A 121 -2.24 -28.45 -8.38
CA PRO A 121 -3.05 -29.60 -8.04
C PRO A 121 -2.78 -29.94 -6.57
N ARG A 122 -3.84 -30.18 -5.79
CA ARG A 122 -3.68 -30.87 -4.50
C ARG A 122 -2.95 -32.17 -4.84
N GLN A 123 -1.73 -32.35 -4.36
CA GLN A 123 -1.09 -33.66 -4.38
C GLN A 123 -2.01 -34.58 -3.58
N SER A 124 -2.78 -35.41 -4.28
CA SER A 124 -3.50 -36.52 -3.70
C SER A 124 -2.46 -37.48 -3.14
N SER A 125 -2.41 -37.59 -1.82
CA SER A 125 -1.68 -38.63 -1.12
C SER A 125 -2.38 -39.97 -1.34
N GLU A 126 -2.21 -40.57 -2.52
CA GLU A 126 -2.53 -41.97 -2.78
C GLU A 126 -1.27 -42.64 -3.33
N GLY A 127 -0.76 -43.62 -2.59
CA GLY A 127 0.40 -44.41 -3.02
C GLY A 127 1.38 -44.74 -1.91
N LEU A 128 0.91 -45.30 -0.80
CA LEU A 128 1.79 -46.09 0.09
C LEU A 128 1.19 -47.49 0.26
N LEU A 129 1.21 -48.27 -0.82
CA LEU A 129 1.16 -49.73 -0.72
C LEU A 129 2.48 -50.19 -0.08
N ARG A 130 2.40 -50.69 1.15
CA ARG A 130 3.51 -51.43 1.77
C ARG A 130 3.64 -52.78 1.07
N PRO A 131 4.85 -53.26 0.74
CA PRO A 131 5.04 -54.67 0.46
C PRO A 131 4.81 -55.46 1.75
N SER A 132 3.96 -56.48 1.65
CA SER A 132 3.95 -57.59 2.60
C SER A 132 5.21 -58.41 2.35
N ASP A 133 6.03 -58.59 3.38
CA ASP A 133 6.84 -59.79 3.69
C ASP A 133 7.34 -59.69 5.13
#